data_AF-A0AAW7PHJ3-F1
#
_entry.id   AF-A0AAW7PHJ3-F1
#
_cell.length_a   1.000
_cell.length_b   1.000
_cell.length_c   1.000
_cell.angle_alpha   90.00
_cell.angle_beta   90.00
_cell.angle_gamma   90.00
#
_symmetry.space_group_name_H-M   'P 1'
#
loop_
_entity.id
_entity.type
_entity.pdbx_description
1 polymer ?
#
loop_
_entity_poly.entity_id
_entity_poly.type
_entity_poly.pdbx_seq_one_letter_code
_entity_poly.pdbx_strand_id
1 'polypeptide(L)'
;TWLSYMTVSGARRYVDIAAAKAEGSQPATKPSLPESGRYTFTDRASIKAEAKVSSPELAYYDKGMSVNYDKVLTADGHTWLSYVTASGNRRYVDIA
;
A
#
# COMPACT_ATOMS: atom_id res chain seq x y z
N THR A 1 1.86 25.54 -20.63
CA THR A 1 3.08 25.66 -19.80
C THR A 1 3.23 24.39 -19.02
N TRP A 2 4.31 23.66 -19.24
CA TRP A 2 4.50 22.29 -18.75
C TRP A 2 5.18 22.33 -17.38
N LEU A 3 4.71 21.55 -16.42
CA LEU A 3 5.46 21.28 -15.19
C LEU A 3 5.71 19.77 -15.10
N SER A 4 6.97 19.41 -15.30
CA SER A 4 7.52 18.08 -15.18
C SER A 4 7.79 17.74 -13.72
N TYR A 5 7.58 16.49 -13.34
CA TYR A 5 8.35 15.86 -12.26
C TYR A 5 8.66 14.41 -12.62
N MET A 6 9.92 14.06 -12.43
CA MET A 6 10.52 12.77 -12.71
C MET A 6 10.16 11.80 -11.58
N THR A 7 9.76 10.57 -11.93
CA THR A 7 9.98 9.41 -11.07
C THR A 7 11.49 9.10 -11.09
N VAL A 8 12.04 8.51 -10.02
CA VAL A 8 13.42 7.96 -10.02
C VAL A 8 13.61 6.83 -11.07
N SER A 9 12.56 6.47 -11.80
CA SER A 9 12.59 5.57 -12.95
C SER A 9 11.61 6.01 -14.06
N GLY A 10 11.86 7.18 -14.66
CA GLY A 10 11.64 7.47 -16.09
C GLY A 10 10.26 7.34 -16.76
N ALA A 11 9.16 7.00 -16.08
CA ALA A 11 7.84 6.86 -16.71
C ALA A 11 6.90 8.03 -16.38
N ARG A 12 6.53 8.82 -17.40
CA ARG A 12 5.75 10.07 -17.32
C ARG A 12 4.22 9.82 -17.27
N ARG A 13 3.48 10.54 -16.41
CA ARG A 13 2.01 10.73 -16.51
C ARG A 13 1.64 12.20 -16.21
N TYR A 14 0.72 12.78 -17.00
CA TYR A 14 0.34 14.21 -17.02
C TYR A 14 -0.97 14.49 -16.25
N VAL A 15 -1.09 15.66 -15.60
CA VAL A 15 -2.36 16.27 -15.11
C VAL A 15 -2.31 17.81 -15.21
N ASP A 16 -3.33 18.45 -15.77
CA ASP A 16 -3.50 19.91 -15.86
C ASP A 16 -4.18 20.50 -14.60
N ILE A 17 -3.70 21.65 -14.11
CA ILE A 17 -4.17 22.31 -12.87
C ILE A 17 -4.75 23.70 -13.21
N ALA A 18 -6.06 23.90 -13.04
CA ALA A 18 -6.63 25.24 -12.90
C ALA A 18 -7.84 25.19 -11.95
N ALA A 19 -7.86 26.14 -11.02
CA ALA A 19 -8.85 26.36 -9.97
C ALA A 19 -8.80 25.38 -8.78
N ALA A 20 -7.94 25.73 -7.84
CA ALA A 20 -8.06 25.37 -6.43
C ALA A 20 -9.48 25.65 -5.92
N LYS A 21 -10.18 24.61 -5.47
CA LYS A 21 -11.07 24.59 -4.29
C LYS A 21 -11.77 23.23 -4.23
N ALA A 22 -11.44 22.48 -3.19
CA ALA A 22 -12.13 21.28 -2.73
C ALA A 22 -12.16 20.08 -3.70
N GLU A 23 -12.27 18.90 -3.12
CA GLU A 23 -12.75 17.69 -3.79
C GLU A 23 -11.80 17.06 -4.82
N GLY A 24 -10.80 16.33 -4.32
CA GLY A 24 -10.15 15.28 -5.11
C GLY A 24 -11.08 14.09 -5.29
N SER A 25 -12.10 14.25 -6.13
CA SER A 25 -13.00 13.20 -6.57
C SER A 25 -12.52 12.65 -7.92
N GLN A 26 -12.06 11.40 -8.00
CA GLN A 26 -12.16 10.53 -9.20
C GLN A 26 -11.38 9.22 -9.03
N PRO A 27 -11.77 8.09 -9.66
CA PRO A 27 -13.09 7.62 -10.09
C PRO A 27 -13.49 6.33 -9.31
N ALA A 28 -14.78 6.09 -9.09
CA ALA A 28 -15.23 4.84 -8.47
C ALA A 28 -15.21 3.67 -9.47
N THR A 29 -14.03 3.05 -9.71
CA THR A 29 -13.95 1.71 -10.34
C THR A 29 -12.73 0.95 -9.82
N LYS A 30 -12.99 -0.01 -8.92
CA LYS A 30 -12.07 -0.82 -8.09
C LYS A 30 -11.35 -0.03 -6.97
N PRO A 31 -11.44 -0.48 -5.70
CA PRO A 31 -10.60 0.05 -4.63
C PRO A 31 -9.16 -0.39 -4.88
N SER A 32 -8.42 0.36 -5.70
CA SER A 32 -6.97 0.19 -5.81
C SER A 32 -6.36 0.77 -4.55
N LEU A 33 -5.87 -0.11 -3.67
CA LEU A 33 -5.22 0.29 -2.44
C LEU A 33 -4.05 1.24 -2.75
N PRO A 34 -3.89 2.38 -2.05
CA PRO A 34 -2.79 3.29 -2.31
C PRO A 34 -1.45 2.60 -2.00
N GLU A 35 -0.36 2.98 -2.69
CA GLU A 35 0.94 2.33 -2.53
C GLU A 35 1.53 2.48 -1.11
N SER A 36 1.13 3.51 -0.38
CA SER A 36 1.46 3.72 1.04
C SER A 36 0.28 4.36 1.76
N GLY A 37 0.23 4.21 3.08
CA GLY A 37 -0.81 4.80 3.90
C GLY A 37 -1.05 4.03 5.19
N ARG A 38 -2.24 4.24 5.76
CA ARG A 38 -2.71 3.46 6.91
C ARG A 38 -3.77 2.49 6.42
N TYR A 39 -3.57 1.21 6.65
CA TYR A 39 -4.57 0.18 6.39
C TYR A 39 -5.19 -0.27 7.69
N THR A 40 -6.51 -0.42 7.71
CA THR A 40 -7.25 -0.99 8.83
C THR A 40 -7.77 -2.35 8.41
N PHE A 41 -7.37 -3.38 9.14
CA PHE A 41 -7.74 -4.76 8.82
C PHE A 41 -9.20 -5.01 9.16
N THR A 42 -9.95 -5.54 8.20
CA THR A 42 -11.36 -5.93 8.41
C THR A 42 -11.50 -7.33 8.99
N ASP A 43 -10.44 -8.14 8.87
CA ASP A 43 -10.33 -9.53 9.30
C ASP A 43 -8.92 -9.81 9.83
N ARG A 44 -8.68 -11.01 10.35
CA ARG A 44 -7.35 -11.39 10.85
C ARG A 44 -6.37 -11.50 9.69
N ALA A 45 -5.21 -10.85 9.82
CA ALA A 45 -4.19 -10.79 8.79
C ALA A 45 -2.83 -11.24 9.33
N SER A 46 -2.17 -12.15 8.62
CA SER A 46 -0.90 -12.75 9.05
C SER A 46 0.30 -11.90 8.66
N ILE A 47 1.18 -11.62 9.63
CA ILE A 47 2.43 -10.91 9.44
C ILE A 47 3.53 -11.94 9.17
N LYS A 48 4.23 -11.78 8.05
CA LYS A 48 5.29 -12.68 7.58
C LYS A 48 6.61 -11.94 7.35
N ALA A 49 7.69 -12.71 7.33
CA ALA A 49 9.04 -12.20 7.03
C ALA A 49 9.20 -11.79 5.56
N GLU A 50 8.47 -12.46 4.66
CA GLU A 50 8.50 -12.25 3.21
C GLU A 50 7.06 -12.23 2.68
N ALA A 51 6.85 -11.59 1.54
CA ALA A 51 5.56 -11.56 0.84
C ALA A 51 5.30 -12.89 0.13
N LYS A 52 5.17 -13.95 0.92
CA LYS A 52 4.99 -15.31 0.44
C LYS A 52 4.09 -16.09 1.38
N VAL A 53 3.09 -16.76 0.83
CA VAL A 53 2.10 -17.53 1.61
C VAL A 53 2.79 -18.62 2.44
N SER A 54 3.80 -19.28 1.87
CA SER A 54 4.58 -20.33 2.55
C SER A 54 5.55 -19.81 3.62
N SER A 55 5.77 -18.49 3.74
CA SER A 55 6.69 -17.96 4.74
C SER A 55 6.09 -18.08 6.16
N PRO A 56 6.92 -18.26 7.20
CA PRO A 56 6.43 -18.42 8.55
C PRO A 56 5.63 -17.20 9.00
N GLU A 57 4.49 -17.46 9.66
CA GLU A 57 3.74 -16.42 10.38
C GLU A 57 4.53 -16.02 11.62
N LEU A 58 4.95 -14.75 11.66
CA LEU A 58 5.68 -14.19 12.80
C LEU A 58 4.74 -13.61 13.85
N ALA A 59 3.61 -13.06 13.40
CA ALA A 59 2.58 -12.44 14.22
C ALA A 59 1.31 -12.26 13.38
N TYR A 60 0.27 -11.65 13.95
CA TYR A 60 -0.98 -11.36 13.25
C TYR A 60 -1.56 -10.02 13.70
N TYR A 61 -2.34 -9.40 12.82
CA TYR A 61 -3.25 -8.31 13.16
C TYR A 61 -4.67 -8.87 13.26
N ASP A 62 -5.42 -8.44 14.26
CA ASP A 62 -6.85 -8.72 14.36
C ASP A 62 -7.68 -7.65 13.64
N LYS A 63 -8.96 -7.98 13.43
CA LYS A 63 -9.97 -7.05 12.94
C LYS A 63 -9.98 -5.75 13.76
N GLY A 64 -9.97 -4.62 13.07
CA GLY A 64 -9.98 -3.28 13.65
C GLY A 64 -8.59 -2.73 13.98
N MET A 65 -7.54 -3.56 13.92
CA MET A 65 -6.17 -3.06 14.02
C MET A 65 -5.76 -2.31 12.75
N SER A 66 -4.79 -1.41 12.87
CA SER A 66 -4.24 -0.71 11.71
C SER A 66 -2.73 -0.83 11.65
N VAL A 67 -2.19 -0.83 10.43
CA VAL A 67 -0.75 -0.71 10.16
C VAL A 67 -0.50 0.47 9.23
N ASN A 68 0.59 1.19 9.48
CA ASN A 68 1.13 2.14 8.50
C ASN A 68 2.07 1.37 7.59
N TYR A 69 1.76 1.34 6.30
CA TYR A 69 2.52 0.63 5.29
C TYR A 69 3.10 1.62 4.28
N ASP A 70 4.26 1.28 3.74
CA ASP A 70 4.98 2.11 2.78
C ASP A 70 4.96 1.53 1.36
N LYS A 71 4.56 0.26 1.21
CA LYS A 71 4.49 -0.42 -0.08
C LYS A 71 3.37 -1.45 -0.13
N VAL A 72 2.74 -1.58 -1.28
CA VAL A 72 1.84 -2.69 -1.61
C VAL A 72 2.48 -3.50 -2.72
N LEU A 73 2.42 -4.83 -2.65
CA LEU A 73 2.87 -5.70 -3.72
C LEU A 73 1.98 -6.93 -3.84
N THR A 74 1.94 -7.51 -5.03
CA THR A 74 1.22 -8.75 -5.30
C THR A 74 2.23 -9.88 -5.49
N ALA A 75 2.14 -10.91 -4.68
CA ALA A 75 3.02 -12.08 -4.69
C ALA A 75 2.25 -13.32 -4.26
N ASP A 76 2.57 -14.48 -4.85
CA ASP A 76 1.86 -15.74 -4.61
C ASP A 76 0.34 -15.68 -4.85
N GLY A 77 -0.15 -14.75 -5.67
CA GLY A 77 -1.60 -14.52 -5.90
C GLY A 77 -2.29 -13.72 -4.79
N HIS A 78 -1.54 -13.29 -3.78
CA HIS A 78 -1.99 -12.51 -2.63
C HIS A 78 -1.50 -11.06 -2.72
N THR A 79 -2.24 -10.15 -2.06
CA THR A 79 -1.82 -8.74 -1.94
C THR A 79 -1.18 -8.54 -0.58
N TRP A 80 0.05 -8.04 -0.57
CA TRP A 80 0.85 -7.85 0.63
C TRP A 80 1.08 -6.37 0.90
N LEU A 81 0.79 -5.96 2.12
CA LEU A 81 1.25 -4.71 2.68
C LEU A 81 2.65 -4.88 3.25
N SER A 82 3.57 -4.06 2.81
CA SER A 82 4.91 -3.99 3.37
C SER A 82 5.06 -2.78 4.27
N TYR A 83 5.60 -3.02 5.46
CA TYR A 83 5.91 -1.98 6.42
C TYR A 83 7.26 -2.25 7.10
N VAL A 84 7.87 -1.18 7.60
CA VAL A 84 9.08 -1.25 8.42
C VAL A 84 8.67 -1.16 9.88
N THR A 85 9.07 -2.17 10.66
CA THR A 85 8.87 -2.16 12.12
C THR A 85 9.81 -1.16 12.79
N ALA A 86 9.53 -0.80 14.05
CA ALA A 86 10.41 0.07 14.84
C ALA A 86 11.87 -0.46 14.95
N SER A 87 12.07 -1.76 14.80
CA SER A 87 13.40 -2.39 14.79
C SER A 87 14.15 -2.27 13.47
N GLY A 88 13.56 -1.63 12.45
CA GLY A 88 14.13 -1.54 11.09
C GLY A 88 13.86 -2.77 10.22
N ASN A 89 13.28 -3.84 10.78
CA ASN A 89 12.93 -5.03 10.03
C ASN A 89 11.69 -4.80 9.16
N ARG A 90 11.77 -5.22 7.88
CA ARG A 90 10.63 -5.21 6.97
C ARG A 90 9.74 -6.43 7.20
N ARG A 91 8.43 -6.20 7.17
CA ARG A 91 7.38 -7.21 7.36
C ARG A 91 6.33 -7.08 6.28
N TYR A 92 5.64 -8.17 6.03
CA TYR A 92 4.63 -8.28 4.99
C TYR A 92 3.34 -8.81 5.59
N VAL A 93 2.22 -8.20 5.25
CA VAL A 93 0.90 -8.59 5.77
C VAL A 93 -0.01 -8.89 4.60
N ASP A 94 -0.56 -10.10 4.59
CA ASP A 94 -1.55 -10.49 3.59
C ASP A 94 -2.88 -9.77 3.84
N ILE A 95 -3.48 -9.22 2.79
CA ILE A 95 -4.78 -8.53 2.81
C ILE A 95 -5.73 -9.04 1.72
N ALA A 96 -5.45 -10.23 1.19
CA ALA A 96 -6.31 -10.93 0.23
C ALA A 96 -7.67 -11.32 0.83
#